data_AF-A0A3A4PXL9-F1
#
_entry.id   AF-A0A3A4PXL9-F1
#
_cell.length_a   1.000
_cell.length_b   1.000
_cell.length_c   1.000
_cell.angle_alpha   90.00
_cell.angle_beta   90.00
_cell.angle_gamma   90.00
#
_symmetry.space_group_name_H-M   'P 1'
#
loop_
_entity.id
_entity.type
_entity.pdbx_description
1 polymer ?
#
loop_
_entity_poly.entity_id
_entity_poly.type
_entity_poly.pdbx_seq_one_letter_code
_entity_poly.pdbx_strand_id
1 'polypeptide(L)'
;MNSKFTQLINQLHEKTVNNKINWEETAEENIFLVSFSDYSVEIADYSDESHDLYKLRIYNKEGKIVDKISSDNCSYLTANELKEVYENARRKAMGADEALGELLESLNEI
;
A
#
# COMPACT_ATOMS: atom_id res chain seq x y z
N MET A 1 -15.19 0.86 16.67
CA MET A 1 -14.31 0.17 15.70
C MET A 1 -15.01 0.23 14.35
N ASN A 2 -14.46 0.93 13.35
CA ASN A 2 -15.03 0.87 12.00
C ASN A 2 -14.58 -0.46 11.37
N SER A 3 -15.34 -1.51 11.65
CA SER A 3 -14.96 -2.90 11.35
C SER A 3 -14.62 -3.16 9.88
N LYS A 4 -15.16 -2.35 8.96
CA LYS A 4 -14.92 -2.49 7.53
C LYS A 4 -13.52 -2.07 7.10
N PHE A 5 -12.97 -0.98 7.65
CA PHE A 5 -11.61 -0.55 7.32
C PHE A 5 -10.57 -1.53 7.84
N THR A 6 -10.72 -2.00 9.08
CA THR A 6 -9.83 -3.04 9.62
C THR A 6 -9.89 -4.32 8.78
N GLN A 7 -11.09 -4.76 8.38
CA GLN A 7 -11.23 -5.92 7.48
C GLN A 7 -10.60 -5.69 6.10
N LEU A 8 -10.75 -4.49 5.55
CA LEU A 8 -10.15 -4.12 4.26
C LEU A 8 -8.63 -4.13 4.34
N ILE A 9 -8.05 -3.47 5.35
CA ILE A 9 -6.59 -3.38 5.56
C ILE A 9 -6.00 -4.78 5.73
N ASN A 10 -6.62 -5.63 6.56
CA ASN A 10 -6.17 -7.01 6.75
C ASN A 10 -6.21 -7.81 5.43
N GLN A 11 -7.28 -7.67 4.64
CA GLN A 11 -7.38 -8.35 3.35
C GLN A 11 -6.40 -7.81 2.31
N LEU A 12 -6.15 -6.49 2.28
CA LEU A 12 -5.14 -5.89 1.41
C LEU A 12 -3.75 -6.39 1.78
N HIS A 13 -3.41 -6.40 3.08
CA HIS A 13 -2.14 -6.93 3.56
C HIS A 13 -1.97 -8.40 3.15
N GLU A 14 -2.92 -9.27 3.49
CA GLU A 14 -2.87 -10.70 3.16
C GLU A 14 -2.75 -10.93 1.65
N LYS A 15 -3.53 -10.21 0.84
CA LYS A 15 -3.49 -10.37 -0.62
C LYS A 15 -2.21 -9.81 -1.24
N THR A 16 -1.64 -8.74 -0.69
CA THR A 16 -0.37 -8.17 -1.17
C THR A 16 0.78 -9.15 -0.91
N VAL A 17 0.88 -9.66 0.32
CA VAL A 17 1.93 -10.62 0.71
C VAL A 17 1.84 -11.91 -0.12
N ASN A 18 0.62 -12.36 -0.42
CA ASN A 18 0.38 -13.57 -1.21
C ASN A 18 0.38 -13.36 -2.74
N ASN A 19 0.83 -12.19 -3.23
CA ASN A 19 0.84 -11.84 -4.66
C ASN A 19 -0.52 -12.06 -5.35
N LYS A 20 -1.62 -11.75 -4.66
CA LYS A 20 -3.00 -11.88 -5.16
C LYS A 20 -3.58 -10.59 -5.70
N ILE A 21 -2.89 -9.47 -5.49
CA ILE A 21 -3.21 -8.18 -6.07
C ILE A 21 -1.96 -7.55 -6.64
N ASN A 22 -2.13 -6.84 -7.76
CA ASN A 22 -1.06 -6.19 -8.49
C ASN A 22 -1.14 -4.70 -8.19
N TRP A 23 -0.22 -4.21 -7.37
CA TRP A 23 -0.07 -2.78 -7.14
C TRP A 23 0.66 -2.15 -8.32
N GLU A 24 0.18 -0.99 -8.72
CA GLU A 24 0.73 -0.19 -9.82
C GLU A 24 1.25 1.13 -9.27
N GLU A 25 2.33 1.63 -9.88
CA GLU A 25 2.82 2.98 -9.65
C GLU A 25 1.82 4.00 -10.19
N THR A 26 1.70 5.13 -9.50
CA THR A 26 0.97 6.29 -10.03
C THR A 26 1.94 7.33 -10.59
N ALA A 27 1.41 8.43 -11.11
CA ALA A 27 2.24 9.56 -11.54
C ALA A 27 2.90 10.30 -10.35
N GLU A 28 2.43 10.06 -9.13
CA GLU A 28 2.96 10.65 -7.91
C GLU A 28 3.88 9.63 -7.19
N GLU A 29 5.04 10.11 -6.73
CA GLU A 29 5.93 9.31 -5.90
C GLU A 29 5.25 8.94 -4.58
N ASN A 30 5.61 7.77 -4.03
CA ASN A 30 5.09 7.25 -2.77
C ASN A 30 3.57 7.02 -2.76
N ILE A 31 2.96 6.87 -3.94
CA ILE A 31 1.54 6.53 -4.08
C ILE A 31 1.40 5.31 -4.99
N PHE A 32 0.74 4.28 -4.47
CA PHE A 32 0.49 3.02 -5.16
C PHE A 32 -1.00 2.74 -5.22
N LEU A 33 -1.44 2.17 -6.34
CA LEU A 33 -2.86 1.92 -6.61
C LEU A 33 -3.12 0.47 -7.01
N VAL A 34 -4.27 -0.05 -6.59
CA VAL A 34 -4.82 -1.32 -7.05
C VAL A 34 -6.26 -1.12 -7.49
N SER A 35 -6.59 -1.66 -8.65
CA SER A 35 -7.94 -1.59 -9.22
C SER A 35 -8.72 -2.88 -8.98
N PHE A 36 -9.97 -2.73 -8.55
CA PHE A 36 -11.02 -3.75 -8.51
C PHE A 36 -12.14 -3.35 -9.48
N SER A 37 -13.10 -4.24 -9.75
CA SER A 37 -14.09 -4.08 -10.83
C SER A 37 -14.78 -2.70 -10.86
N ASP A 38 -15.20 -2.19 -9.71
CA ASP A 38 -15.94 -0.92 -9.59
C ASP A 38 -15.26 0.14 -8.71
N TYR A 39 -14.13 -0.23 -8.11
CA TYR A 39 -13.44 0.59 -7.11
C TYR A 39 -11.94 0.44 -7.25
N SER A 40 -11.18 1.47 -6.92
CA SER A 40 -9.74 1.36 -6.72
C SER A 40 -9.38 1.77 -5.30
N VAL A 41 -8.27 1.21 -4.82
CA VAL A 41 -7.67 1.56 -3.53
C VAL A 41 -6.30 2.13 -3.80
N GLU A 42 -6.02 3.25 -3.17
CA GLU A 42 -4.72 3.91 -3.16
C GLU A 42 -4.15 3.86 -1.76
N ILE A 43 -2.85 3.57 -1.65
CA ILE A 43 -2.08 3.68 -0.42
C ILE A 43 -0.93 4.66 -0.66
N ALA A 44 -0.76 5.61 0.26
CA ALA A 44 0.20 6.69 0.14
C ALA A 44 0.98 6.89 1.44
N ASP A 45 2.27 7.19 1.30
CA ASP A 45 3.14 7.63 2.37
C ASP A 45 3.37 9.15 2.27
N TYR A 46 2.91 9.85 3.32
CA TYR A 46 3.09 11.29 3.52
C TYR A 46 3.94 11.57 4.76
N SER A 47 4.72 10.58 5.20
CA SER A 47 5.57 10.71 6.39
C SER A 47 6.62 11.80 6.19
N ASP A 48 6.97 12.46 7.29
CA ASP A 48 8.09 13.39 7.37
C ASP A 48 9.12 12.88 8.39
N GLU A 49 10.21 13.62 8.62
CA GLU A 49 11.27 13.22 9.55
C GLU A 49 10.78 12.97 10.99
N SER A 50 9.61 13.50 11.36
CA SER A 50 9.08 13.48 12.72
C SER A 50 7.82 12.63 12.87
N HIS A 51 7.11 12.32 11.79
CA HIS A 51 5.80 11.67 11.85
C HIS A 51 5.56 10.66 10.72
N ASP A 52 5.24 9.43 11.10
CA ASP A 52 4.75 8.38 10.20
C ASP A 52 3.27 8.66 9.82
N LEU A 53 3.03 9.06 8.57
CA LEU A 53 1.70 9.43 8.06
C LEU A 53 1.34 8.63 6.80
N TYR A 54 0.47 7.64 6.97
CA TYR A 54 0.00 6.79 5.87
C TYR A 54 -1.49 7.02 5.63
N LYS A 55 -1.89 7.06 4.35
CA LYS A 55 -3.28 7.28 3.95
C LYS A 55 -3.74 6.21 2.97
N LEU A 56 -4.94 5.69 3.23
CA LEU A 56 -5.65 4.80 2.32
C LEU A 56 -6.90 5.52 1.79
N ARG A 57 -7.04 5.59 0.47
CA ARG A 57 -8.19 6.21 -0.20
C ARG A 57 -8.89 5.17 -1.07
N ILE A 58 -10.23 5.20 -1.07
CA ILE A 58 -11.06 4.35 -1.91
C ILE A 58 -11.73 5.25 -2.95
N TYR A 59 -11.58 4.92 -4.22
CA TYR A 59 -12.21 5.62 -5.32
C TYR A 59 -13.27 4.74 -5.98
N ASN A 60 -14.32 5.35 -6.52
CA ASN A 60 -15.26 4.66 -7.41
C ASN A 60 -14.78 4.67 -8.87
N LYS A 61 -15.52 4.01 -9.75
CA LYS A 61 -15.29 4.00 -11.21
C LYS A 61 -15.23 5.38 -11.90
N GLU A 62 -15.70 6.44 -11.25
CA GLU A 62 -15.63 7.82 -11.76
C GLU A 62 -14.36 8.55 -11.27
N GLY A 63 -13.48 7.87 -10.53
CA GLY A 63 -12.29 8.47 -9.93
C GLY A 63 -12.60 9.38 -8.74
N LYS A 64 -13.80 9.28 -8.15
CA LYS A 64 -14.18 10.08 -6.98
C LYS A 64 -13.89 9.30 -5.70
N ILE A 65 -13.29 9.97 -4.72
CA ILE A 65 -13.07 9.42 -3.38
C ILE A 65 -14.43 9.09 -2.76
N VAL A 66 -14.64 7.82 -2.46
CA VAL A 66 -15.80 7.28 -1.76
C VAL A 66 -15.57 7.35 -0.25
N ASP A 67 -14.37 6.96 0.19
CA ASP A 67 -13.98 6.97 1.60
C ASP A 67 -12.46 7.03 1.74
N LYS A 68 -11.97 7.39 2.93
CA LYS A 68 -10.54 7.46 3.23
C LYS A 68 -10.26 7.27 4.71
N ILE A 69 -9.06 6.78 5.02
CA ILE A 69 -8.54 6.68 6.38
C ILE A 69 -7.06 7.08 6.43
N SER A 70 -6.63 7.60 7.56
CA SER A 70 -5.26 8.10 7.77
C SER A 70 -4.76 7.62 9.14
N SER A 71 -3.46 7.35 9.25
CA SER A 71 -2.86 6.89 10.51
C SER A 71 -2.97 7.92 11.65
N ASP A 72 -3.02 9.22 11.33
CA ASP A 72 -3.08 10.34 12.28
C ASP A 72 -4.49 10.64 12.82
N ASN A 73 -5.54 10.22 12.12
CA ASN A 73 -6.93 10.56 12.44
C ASN A 73 -7.77 9.37 12.91
N CYS A 74 -7.15 8.21 13.09
CA CYS A 74 -7.82 6.97 13.40
C CYS A 74 -7.31 6.35 14.71
N SER A 75 -8.02 6.58 15.82
CA SER A 75 -7.65 6.09 17.16
C SER A 75 -7.62 4.56 17.33
N TYR A 76 -8.09 3.82 16.33
CA TYR A 76 -8.17 2.35 16.32
C TYR A 76 -7.32 1.70 15.22
N LEU A 77 -6.54 2.48 14.47
CA LEU A 77 -5.51 1.98 13.56
C LEU A 77 -4.16 2.52 14.03
N THR A 78 -3.17 1.66 14.07
CA THR A 78 -1.79 2.10 14.27
C THR A 78 -1.20 2.50 12.92
N ALA A 79 -0.23 3.43 12.91
CA ALA A 79 0.52 3.74 11.70
C ALA A 79 1.15 2.47 11.09
N ASN A 80 1.48 1.48 11.91
CA ASN A 80 2.09 0.22 11.51
C ASN A 80 1.24 -0.58 10.51
N GLU A 81 -0.08 -0.67 10.71
CA GLU A 81 -0.94 -1.49 9.82
C GLU A 81 -0.99 -0.94 8.39
N LEU A 82 -1.09 0.38 8.24
CA LEU A 82 -1.07 1.02 6.92
C LEU A 82 0.35 1.03 6.33
N LYS A 83 1.37 1.19 7.17
CA LYS A 83 2.78 1.10 6.77
C LYS A 83 3.13 -0.26 6.17
N GLU A 84 2.68 -1.35 6.80
CA GLU A 84 2.91 -2.70 6.27
C GLU A 84 2.25 -2.90 4.90
N VAL A 85 1.04 -2.40 4.69
CA VAL A 85 0.40 -2.45 3.37
C VAL A 85 1.19 -1.61 2.37
N TYR A 86 1.59 -0.40 2.74
CA TYR A 86 2.36 0.51 1.89
C TYR A 86 3.70 -0.09 1.45
N GLU A 87 4.51 -0.58 2.39
CA GLU A 87 5.83 -1.14 2.09
C GLU A 87 5.73 -2.35 1.17
N ASN A 88 4.76 -3.23 1.43
CA ASN A 88 4.54 -4.37 0.54
C ASN A 88 4.03 -3.94 -0.83
N ALA A 89 3.11 -2.96 -0.91
CA ALA A 89 2.65 -2.41 -2.18
C ALA A 89 3.80 -1.83 -3.00
N ARG A 90 4.65 -1.01 -2.36
CA ARG A 90 5.85 -0.41 -2.95
C ARG A 90 6.81 -1.47 -3.48
N ARG A 91 7.16 -2.47 -2.65
CA ARG A 91 8.07 -3.54 -3.04
C ARG A 91 7.56 -4.30 -4.27
N LYS A 92 6.26 -4.56 -4.35
CA LYS A 92 5.65 -5.28 -5.48
C LYS A 92 5.56 -4.43 -6.74
N ALA A 93 5.11 -3.19 -6.62
CA ALA A 93 5.00 -2.28 -7.76
C ALA A 93 6.37 -1.97 -8.38
N MET A 94 7.40 -1.84 -7.55
CA MET A 94 8.76 -1.49 -8.00
C MET A 94 9.64 -2.69 -8.37
N GLY A 95 9.13 -3.92 -8.32
CA GLY A 95 9.93 -5.13 -8.62
C GLY A 95 11.11 -5.32 -7.67
N ALA A 96 10.95 -4.97 -6.39
CA ALA A 96 12.05 -4.99 -5.42
C ALA A 96 12.55 -6.41 -5.13
N ASP A 97 11.67 -7.42 -5.21
CA ASP A 97 12.07 -8.81 -4.98
C ASP A 97 12.95 -9.32 -6.13
N GLU A 98 12.62 -8.96 -7.37
CA GLU A 98 13.40 -9.25 -8.58
C GLU A 98 14.76 -8.56 -8.51
N ALA A 99 14.78 -7.24 -8.22
CA ALA A 99 16.01 -6.48 -8.11
C ALA A 99 16.94 -7.03 -7.01
N LEU A 100 16.40 -7.43 -5.85
CA LEU A 100 17.19 -8.06 -4.79
C LEU A 100 17.72 -9.43 -5.22
N GLY A 101 16.94 -10.21 -5.97
CA GLY A 101 17.39 -11.48 -6.54
C GLY A 101 18.60 -11.31 -7.44
N GLU A 102 18.51 -10.42 -8.43
CA GLU A 102 19.60 -10.13 -9.37
C GLU A 102 20.88 -9.64 -8.66
N LEU A 103 20.73 -8.80 -7.63
CA LEU A 103 21.84 -8.32 -6.81
C LEU A 103 22.50 -9.43 -6.00
N LEU A 104 21.72 -10.33 -5.39
CA LEU A 104 22.23 -11.45 -4.62
C LEU A 104 22.95 -12.47 -5.51
N GLU A 105 22.44 -12.74 -6.70
CA GLU A 105 23.11 -13.57 -7.70
C GLU A 105 24.47 -12.95 -8.08
N SER A 106 24.48 -11.66 -8.42
CA SER A 106 25.72 -10.93 -8.77
C SER A 106 26.78 -10.97 -7.67
N LEU A 107 26.39 -10.90 -6.40
CA LEU A 107 27.32 -10.96 -5.26
C LEU A 107 27.94 -12.36 -5.05
N ASN A 108 27.24 -13.43 -5.44
CA ASN A 108 27.76 -14.79 -5.32
C ASN A 108 28.78 -15.15 -6.42
N GLU A 109 28.85 -14.35 -7.48
CA GLU A 109 29.79 -14.52 -8.61
C GLU A 109 31.12 -13.76 -8.43
N ILE A 110 31.26 -12.97 -7.36
CA ILE A 110 32.48 -12.23 -6.99
C ILE A 110 33.29 -13.01 -5.95
#